data_AF-A0A6N9TZZ7-F1
#
_entry.id   AF-A0A6N9TZZ7-F1
#
_cell.length_a   1.000
_cell.length_b   1.000
_cell.length_c   1.000
_cell.angle_alpha   90.00
_cell.angle_beta   90.00
_cell.angle_gamma   90.00
#
_symmetry.space_group_name_H-M   'P 1'
#
loop_
_entity.id
_entity.type
_entity.pdbx_description
1 polymer ?
#
loop_
_entity_poly.entity_id
_entity_poly.type
_entity_poly.pdbx_seq_one_letter_code
_entity_poly.pdbx_strand_id
1 'polypeptide(L)'
;MAFVDQMKAVGHAVESILMALNQAGLKVAARNLRTWCAPASGTNGPAARTVSDALVEDAVRHLAFTTNAAGQRVLAPEGLYGRRKMLALMPDRHPAPRYDVGKTVKHPETLKAIGRPGRSW
;
A
#
# COMPACT_ATOMS: atom_id res chain seq x y z
N MET A 1 -13.46 6.99 -5.72
CA MET A 1 -14.33 7.75 -4.79
C MET A 1 -15.25 8.75 -5.49
N ALA A 2 -14.85 9.34 -6.63
CA ALA A 2 -15.63 10.35 -7.37
C ALA A 2 -17.15 10.12 -7.47
N PHE A 3 -17.63 8.92 -7.84
CA PHE A 3 -19.07 8.62 -7.89
C PHE A 3 -19.76 8.74 -6.52
N VAL A 4 -19.19 8.12 -5.49
CA VAL A 4 -19.77 8.14 -4.13
C VAL A 4 -19.73 9.56 -3.57
N ASP A 5 -18.65 10.30 -3.82
CA ASP A 5 -18.51 11.69 -3.40
C ASP A 5 -19.53 12.59 -4.12
N GLN A 6 -19.75 12.38 -5.42
CA GLN A 6 -20.79 13.06 -6.19
C GLN A 6 -22.19 12.77 -5.64
N MET A 7 -22.53 11.50 -5.39
CA MET A 7 -23.84 11.14 -4.83
C MET A 7 -24.06 11.73 -3.43
N LYS A 8 -23.01 11.78 -2.61
CA LYS A 8 -23.05 12.45 -1.30
C LYS A 8 -23.21 13.97 -1.43
N ALA A 9 -22.55 14.61 -2.41
CA ALA A 9 -22.69 16.04 -2.67
C ALA A 9 -24.11 16.42 -3.14
N VAL A 10 -24.78 15.52 -3.87
CA VAL A 10 -26.20 15.66 -4.26
C VAL A 10 -27.15 15.43 -3.07
N GLY A 11 -26.66 14.86 -1.95
CA GLY A 11 -27.44 14.64 -0.74
C GLY A 11 -28.06 13.23 -0.63
N HIS A 12 -27.62 12.27 -1.45
CA HIS A 12 -28.12 10.89 -1.33
C HIS A 12 -27.64 10.23 -0.03
N ALA A 13 -28.57 9.55 0.65
CA ALA A 13 -28.27 8.72 1.80
C ALA A 13 -27.36 7.53 1.43
N VAL A 14 -26.55 7.07 2.39
CA VAL A 14 -25.61 5.96 2.20
C VAL A 14 -26.33 4.68 1.75
N GLU A 15 -27.52 4.43 2.29
CA GLU A 15 -28.36 3.28 1.96
C GLU A 15 -28.79 3.30 0.48
N SER A 16 -29.17 4.47 -0.04
CA SER A 16 -29.54 4.65 -1.46
C SER A 16 -28.34 4.37 -2.39
N ILE A 17 -27.16 4.85 -2.02
CA ILE A 17 -25.92 4.58 -2.76
C ILE A 17 -25.59 3.08 -2.77
N LEU A 18 -25.74 2.39 -1.64
CA LEU A 18 -25.49 0.95 -1.53
C LEU A 18 -26.49 0.12 -2.36
N MET A 19 -27.76 0.54 -2.43
CA MET A 19 -28.73 -0.11 -3.31
C MET A 19 -28.31 0.00 -4.78
N ALA A 20 -27.88 1.19 -5.22
CA ALA A 20 -27.39 1.40 -6.58
C ALA A 20 -26.13 0.56 -6.88
N LEU A 21 -25.18 0.49 -5.94
CA LEU A 21 -23.98 -0.35 -6.07
C LEU A 21 -24.34 -1.83 -6.17
N ASN A 22 -25.28 -2.31 -5.35
CA ASN A 22 -25.72 -3.70 -5.39
C ASN A 22 -26.41 -4.05 -6.72
N GLN A 23 -27.21 -3.12 -7.27
CA GLN A 23 -27.83 -3.28 -8.58
C GLN A 23 -26.82 -3.34 -9.73
N ALA A 24 -25.66 -2.68 -9.58
CA ALA A 24 -24.51 -2.81 -10.48
C ALA A 24 -23.66 -4.08 -10.25
N GLY A 25 -24.05 -4.95 -9.31
CA GLY A 25 -23.32 -6.18 -8.96
C GLY A 25 -22.22 -6.01 -7.92
N LEU A 26 -22.05 -4.81 -7.35
CA LEU A 26 -21.04 -4.51 -6.33
C LEU A 26 -21.63 -4.64 -4.93
N LYS A 27 -21.45 -5.82 -4.32
CA LYS A 27 -21.90 -6.11 -2.94
C LYS A 27 -20.90 -5.56 -1.92
N VAL A 28 -21.20 -4.37 -1.37
CA VAL A 28 -20.36 -3.71 -0.35
C VAL A 28 -21.18 -3.49 0.92
N ALA A 29 -20.61 -3.83 2.08
CA ALA A 29 -21.25 -3.52 3.36
C ALA A 29 -21.12 -2.03 3.70
N ALA A 30 -22.15 -1.44 4.33
CA ALA A 30 -22.16 -0.03 4.70
C ALA A 30 -20.94 0.39 5.55
N ARG A 31 -20.53 -0.44 6.50
CA ARG A 31 -19.34 -0.19 7.32
C ARG A 31 -18.06 -0.06 6.48
N ASN A 32 -17.91 -0.88 5.44
CA ASN A 32 -16.72 -0.89 4.60
C ASN A 32 -16.66 0.37 3.73
N LEU A 33 -17.82 0.79 3.18
CA LEU A 33 -17.91 2.04 2.43
C LEU A 33 -17.58 3.24 3.34
N ARG A 34 -18.11 3.26 4.57
CA ARG A 34 -17.81 4.31 5.54
C ARG A 34 -16.33 4.33 5.94
N THR A 35 -15.70 3.18 6.14
CA THR A 35 -14.26 3.11 6.38
C THR A 35 -13.49 3.65 5.18
N TRP A 36 -13.84 3.29 3.95
CA TRP A 36 -13.09 3.79 2.80
C TRP A 36 -13.30 5.30 2.53
N CYS A 37 -14.47 5.85 2.86
CA CYS A 37 -14.77 7.27 2.71
C CYS A 37 -14.37 8.13 3.90
N ALA A 38 -14.03 7.53 5.05
CA ALA A 38 -13.56 8.28 6.19
C ALA A 38 -12.19 8.91 5.86
N PRO A 39 -11.91 10.14 6.32
CA PRO A 39 -10.60 10.74 6.11
C PRO A 39 -9.52 9.80 6.64
N ALA A 40 -8.37 9.76 5.97
CA ALA A 40 -7.22 8.97 6.38
C ALA A 40 -6.62 9.53 7.68
N SER A 41 -7.33 9.37 8.78
CA SER A 41 -6.89 9.68 10.13
C SER A 41 -6.41 8.38 10.76
N GLY A 42 -5.13 8.35 11.12
CA GLY A 42 -4.44 7.37 11.98
C GLY A 42 -4.78 5.89 11.78
N THR A 43 -5.96 5.48 12.25
CA THR A 43 -6.42 4.08 12.32
C THR A 43 -7.01 3.55 11.00
N ASN A 44 -7.47 4.43 10.12
CA ASN A 44 -8.19 4.06 8.90
C ASN A 44 -7.37 4.26 7.60
N GLY A 45 -6.13 4.75 7.74
CA GLY A 45 -5.17 4.85 6.65
C GLY A 45 -4.46 3.52 6.37
N PRO A 46 -3.84 3.37 5.19
CA PRO A 46 -2.90 2.28 4.93
C PRO A 46 -1.78 2.27 5.97
N ALA A 47 -1.24 1.10 6.29
CA ALA A 47 -0.08 1.01 7.18
C ALA A 47 1.08 1.85 6.61
N ALA A 48 1.87 2.47 7.49
CA ALA A 48 2.99 3.33 7.08
C ALA A 48 3.96 2.64 6.11
N ARG A 49 4.13 1.32 6.22
CA ARG A 49 4.92 0.51 5.28
C ARG A 49 4.31 0.42 3.90
N THR A 50 3.00 0.20 3.82
CA THR A 50 2.30 0.16 2.54
C THR A 50 2.44 1.49 1.81
N VAL A 51 2.41 2.60 2.54
CA VAL A 51 2.66 3.93 1.96
C VAL A 51 4.11 4.06 1.50
N SER A 52 5.10 3.68 2.33
CA SER A 52 6.51 3.78 1.95
C SER A 52 6.85 2.89 0.76
N ASP A 53 6.33 1.66 0.73
CA ASP A 53 6.59 0.70 -0.34
C ASP A 53 5.95 1.17 -1.64
N ALA A 54 4.73 1.73 -1.60
CA ALA A 54 4.09 2.31 -2.78
C ALA A 54 4.90 3.48 -3.38
N LEU A 55 5.49 4.34 -2.53
CA LEU A 55 6.36 5.42 -2.99
C LEU A 55 7.65 4.89 -3.64
N VAL A 56 8.23 3.84 -3.05
CA VAL A 56 9.42 3.18 -3.63
C VAL A 56 9.07 2.53 -4.97
N GLU A 57 7.96 1.80 -5.05
CA GLU A 57 7.50 1.16 -6.28
C GLU A 57 7.21 2.19 -7.38
N ASP A 58 6.60 3.32 -7.04
CA ASP A 58 6.34 4.41 -7.98
C ASP A 58 7.64 5.04 -8.50
N ALA A 59 8.61 5.30 -7.61
CA ALA A 59 9.93 5.79 -7.99
C ALA A 59 10.67 4.79 -8.90
N VAL A 60 10.62 3.49 -8.58
CA VAL A 60 11.16 2.42 -9.44
C VAL A 60 10.47 2.44 -10.79
N ARG A 61 9.15 2.49 -10.84
CA ARG A 61 8.38 2.48 -12.09
C ARG A 61 8.66 3.72 -12.94
N HIS A 62 8.83 4.88 -12.32
CA HIS A 62 9.18 6.12 -13.01
C HIS A 62 10.57 6.04 -13.64
N LEU A 63 11.56 5.51 -12.92
CA LEU A 63 12.94 5.38 -13.41
C LEU A 63 13.12 4.22 -14.38
N ALA A 64 12.38 3.12 -14.22
CA ALA A 64 12.51 1.92 -15.03
C ALA A 64 11.96 2.08 -16.44
N PHE A 65 11.04 3.03 -16.68
CA PHE A 65 10.35 3.15 -17.96
C PHE A 65 10.64 4.51 -18.60
N THR A 66 10.99 4.48 -19.88
CA THR A 66 11.12 5.65 -20.75
C THR A 66 10.07 5.58 -21.86
N THR A 67 9.96 6.64 -22.65
CA THR A 67 9.09 6.67 -23.82
C THR A 67 9.94 6.59 -25.08
N ASN A 68 9.66 5.65 -25.97
CA ASN A 68 10.36 5.53 -27.24
C ASN A 68 9.91 6.63 -28.24
N ALA A 69 10.60 6.73 -29.38
CA ALA A 69 10.25 7.70 -30.44
C ALA A 69 8.83 7.49 -31.02
N ALA A 70 8.23 6.30 -30.81
CA ALA A 70 6.87 5.97 -31.21
C ALA A 70 5.82 6.23 -30.10
N GLY A 71 6.20 6.88 -28.99
CA GLY A 71 5.29 7.20 -27.89
C GLY A 71 4.93 6.02 -26.97
N GLN A 72 5.55 4.86 -27.14
CA GLN A 72 5.31 3.67 -26.32
C GLN A 72 6.21 3.66 -25.08
N ARG A 73 5.68 3.22 -23.93
CA ARG A 73 6.48 2.99 -22.73
C ARG A 73 7.37 1.76 -22.92
N VAL A 74 8.67 1.97 -22.88
CA VAL A 74 9.69 0.92 -23.01
C VAL A 74 10.58 0.96 -21.76
N LEU A 75 11.10 -0.20 -21.34
CA LEU A 75 12.07 -0.23 -20.26
C LEU A 75 13.29 0.62 -20.62
N ALA A 76 13.63 1.55 -19.73
CA ALA A 76 14.90 2.25 -19.75
C ALA A 76 16.03 1.22 -19.71
N PRO A 77 17.22 1.50 -20.29
CA PRO A 77 18.37 0.63 -20.17
C PRO A 77 18.63 0.19 -18.73
N GLU A 78 18.46 1.09 -17.77
CA GLU A 78 18.69 0.85 -16.34
C GLU A 78 17.66 -0.09 -15.73
N GLY A 79 16.41 -0.08 -16.23
CA GLY A 79 15.40 -1.07 -15.92
C GLY A 79 15.73 -2.47 -16.48
N LEU A 80 16.38 -2.54 -17.65
CA LEU A 80 16.87 -3.81 -18.23
C LEU A 80 18.06 -4.40 -17.46
N TYR A 81 18.94 -3.53 -16.93
CA TYR A 81 20.13 -3.95 -16.18
C TYR A 81 19.88 -4.25 -14.70
N GLY A 82 18.62 -4.14 -14.24
CA GLY A 82 18.17 -4.64 -12.95
C GLY A 82 18.61 -3.83 -11.73
N ARG A 83 18.41 -4.43 -10.54
CA ARG A 83 18.44 -3.77 -9.23
C ARG A 83 19.67 -2.88 -8.98
N ARG A 84 20.87 -3.31 -9.36
CA ARG A 84 22.11 -2.60 -9.01
C ARG A 84 22.27 -1.27 -9.75
N LYS A 85 21.84 -1.20 -11.02
CA LYS A 85 21.83 0.08 -11.76
C LYS A 85 20.67 0.96 -11.32
N MET A 86 19.50 0.36 -11.07
CA MET A 86 18.35 1.11 -10.55
C MET A 86 18.61 1.77 -9.19
N LEU A 87 19.30 1.09 -8.27
CA LEU A 87 19.66 1.64 -6.97
C LEU A 87 20.57 2.89 -7.07
N ALA A 88 21.37 3.02 -8.13
CA ALA A 88 22.24 4.18 -8.33
C ALA A 88 21.46 5.43 -8.78
N LEU A 89 20.28 5.25 -9.35
CA LEU A 89 19.44 6.33 -9.89
C LEU A 89 18.39 6.83 -8.90
N MET A 90 18.20 6.13 -7.78
CA MET A 90 17.22 6.54 -6.76
C MET A 90 17.70 7.82 -6.06
N PRO A 91 16.93 8.93 -6.10
CA PRO A 91 17.25 10.15 -5.39
C PRO A 91 17.06 9.91 -3.89
N ASP A 92 18.20 9.90 -3.20
CA ASP A 92 18.40 9.66 -1.78
C ASP A 92 17.81 8.36 -1.20
N ARG A 93 18.57 7.77 -0.28
CA ARG A 93 18.11 6.63 0.51
C ARG A 93 16.94 7.10 1.35
N HIS A 94 15.71 6.92 0.86
CA HIS A 94 14.53 7.03 1.71
C HIS A 94 14.87 6.19 2.95
N PRO A 95 14.88 6.78 4.16
CA PRO A 95 15.07 6.00 5.37
C PRO A 95 13.84 5.11 5.46
N ALA A 96 13.89 3.94 4.82
CA ALA A 96 13.03 2.85 5.19
C ALA A 96 13.24 2.70 6.70
N PRO A 97 12.18 2.73 7.52
CA PRO A 97 12.34 2.58 8.95
C PRO A 97 13.12 1.29 9.16
N ARG A 98 14.39 1.44 9.55
CA ARG A 98 15.28 0.32 9.87
C ARG A 98 14.54 -0.42 10.97
N TYR A 99 14.00 -1.58 10.64
CA TYR A 99 13.58 -2.50 11.67
C TYR A 99 14.83 -2.79 12.51
N ASP A 100 14.80 -2.31 13.75
CA ASP A 100 15.71 -2.77 14.78
C ASP A 100 15.30 -4.21 15.08
N VAL A 101 15.95 -5.17 14.40
CA VAL A 101 15.67 -6.62 14.50
C VAL A 101 15.82 -7.13 15.95
N GLY A 102 16.25 -6.30 16.89
CA GLY A 102 16.50 -6.66 18.30
C GLY A 102 15.46 -6.23 19.34
N LYS A 103 14.32 -5.58 19.00
CA LYS A 103 13.46 -4.94 20.03
C LYS A 103 12.12 -5.61 20.35
N THR A 104 11.80 -6.78 19.83
CA THR A 104 10.56 -7.50 20.19
C THR A 104 10.80 -8.81 20.93
N VAL A 105 11.66 -8.83 21.96
CA VAL A 105 11.57 -9.83 23.05
C VAL A 105 12.04 -9.17 24.36
N LYS A 106 11.17 -8.40 25.00
CA LYS A 106 11.37 -7.97 26.41
C LYS A 106 10.12 -8.12 27.27
N HIS A 107 9.24 -9.04 26.92
CA HIS A 107 8.19 -9.49 27.84
C HIS A 107 8.38 -10.99 28.13
N PRO A 108 8.75 -11.37 29.37
CA PRO A 108 9.02 -12.77 29.73
C PRO A 108 7.77 -13.66 29.63
N GLU A 109 6.57 -13.07 29.59
CA GLU A 109 5.29 -13.77 29.46
C GLU A 109 5.00 -14.27 28.03
N THR A 110 5.63 -13.70 27.00
CA THR A 110 5.48 -14.19 25.61
C THR A 110 6.30 -15.45 25.36
N LEU A 111 7.37 -15.68 26.11
CA LEU A 111 8.25 -16.85 25.98
C LEU A 111 7.63 -18.16 26.51
N LYS A 112 6.60 -18.08 27.37
CA LYS A 112 5.87 -19.27 27.85
C LYS A 112 4.91 -19.85 26.80
N ALA A 113 4.47 -19.06 25.83
CA ALA A 113 3.50 -19.47 24.82
C ALA A 113 4.12 -20.23 23.64
N ILE A 114 5.43 -20.06 23.41
CA ILE A 114 6.17 -20.69 22.33
C ILE A 114 6.97 -21.83 22.96
N GLY A 115 6.38 -23.02 22.98
CA GLY A 115 7.01 -24.23 23.49
C GLY A 115 8.46 -24.35 23.00
N ARG A 116 9.36 -24.63 23.95
CA ARG A 116 10.82 -24.67 23.76
C ARG A 116 11.18 -25.44 22.47
N PRO A 117 11.71 -24.81 21.41
CA PRO A 117 12.16 -25.55 20.24
C PRO A 117 13.42 -26.29 20.64
N GLY A 118 13.33 -27.62 20.68
CA GLY A 118 14.48 -28.51 20.88
C GLY A 118 15.51 -28.27 19.77
N ARG A 119 16.75 -28.02 20.16
CA ARG A 119 17.90 -28.03 19.24
C ARG A 119 18.19 -29.47 18.85
N SER A 120 18.08 -29.79 17.57
CA SER A 120 18.81 -30.89 16.93
C SER A 120 19.83 -30.28 15.96
N TRP A 121 21.02 -30.86 15.99
CA TRP A 121 22.31 -30.45 15.44
C TRP A 121 22.32 -29.86 14.04
#